data_AF-A0A9Q0HLC6-F1
#
_entry.id   AF-A0A9Q0HLC6-F1
#
_cell.length_a   1.000
_cell.length_b   1.000
_cell.length_c   1.000
_cell.angle_alpha   90.00
_cell.angle_beta   90.00
_cell.angle_gamma   90.00
#
_symmetry.space_group_name_H-M   'P 1'
#
loop_
_entity.id
_entity.type
_entity.pdbx_description
1 polymer ?
#
loop_
_entity_poly.entity_id
_entity_poly.type
_entity_poly.pdbx_seq_one_letter_code
_entity_poly.pdbx_strand_id
1 'polypeptide(L)'
;MNQRTSVATKVNKYCKEEEKRYEIRLTSSLDVARFLIMQCDAFRGHDESSTSLNKGTFREFVDWYKDKVEVVKDAYDNGSKNCQMLSHHIQKDLTKACAEEVMAVAMDEIRGRKFSVLIDESRDVSIKEQMAMILRFVNDEGKVLERFVGIQHIERCTAVALKEALVGMLCSHKLSISMLRGQGYDGASNMRGEFNCVQKLIRDENPYAFYVHCFAHQLQLVVVTVSTSTPAIAYFFNYVPLIVNTVAASCIRKNALLARQHDMLLEKVENGEILTGRGLNQESSLARPGDTR
;
A
#
# COMPACT_ATOMS: atom_id res chain seq x y z
N MET A 1 -35.60 -51.78 -2.04
CA MET A 1 -34.62 -50.88 -1.38
C MET A 1 -35.02 -49.45 -1.62
N ASN A 2 -35.24 -48.66 -0.55
CA ASN A 2 -35.65 -47.27 -0.65
C ASN A 2 -34.45 -46.40 -1.09
N GLN A 3 -34.41 -46.00 -2.36
CA GLN A 3 -33.28 -45.27 -2.98
C GLN A 3 -32.97 -43.94 -2.26
N ARG A 4 -33.93 -43.36 -1.53
CA ARG A 4 -33.75 -42.13 -0.72
C ARG A 4 -32.88 -42.32 0.52
N THR A 5 -32.74 -43.54 1.02
CA THR A 5 -31.94 -43.87 2.22
C THR A 5 -30.57 -44.45 1.89
N SER A 6 -30.22 -44.60 0.61
CA SER A 6 -28.91 -45.12 0.22
C SER A 6 -27.78 -44.17 0.66
N VAL A 7 -26.64 -44.73 1.07
CA VAL A 7 -25.46 -43.96 1.47
C VAL A 7 -25.01 -43.05 0.33
N ALA A 8 -25.04 -43.51 -0.92
CA ALA A 8 -24.70 -42.72 -2.09
C ALA A 8 -25.61 -41.48 -2.26
N THR A 9 -26.92 -41.63 -2.05
CA THR A 9 -27.89 -40.52 -2.14
C THR A 9 -27.68 -39.51 -1.01
N LYS A 10 -27.39 -39.97 0.21
CA LYS A 10 -27.09 -39.10 1.36
C LYS A 10 -25.77 -38.35 1.19
N VAL A 11 -24.71 -39.02 0.71
CA VAL A 11 -23.41 -38.39 0.42
C VAL A 11 -23.56 -37.33 -0.67
N ASN A 12 -24.30 -37.61 -1.74
CA ASN A 12 -24.50 -36.67 -2.84
C ASN A 12 -25.34 -35.44 -2.40
N LYS A 13 -26.39 -35.65 -1.59
CA LYS A 13 -27.19 -34.55 -1.02
C LYS A 13 -26.36 -33.68 -0.05
N TYR A 14 -25.61 -34.32 0.84
CA TYR A 14 -24.71 -33.63 1.78
C TYR A 14 -23.65 -32.81 1.04
N CYS A 15 -23.10 -33.36 -0.05
CA CYS A 15 -22.13 -32.67 -0.89
C CYS A 15 -22.71 -31.37 -1.50
N LYS A 16 -23.96 -31.41 -1.99
CA LYS A 16 -24.61 -30.22 -2.57
C LYS A 16 -24.96 -29.15 -1.54
N GLU A 17 -25.42 -29.54 -0.35
CA GLU A 17 -25.72 -28.58 0.71
C GLU A 17 -24.45 -27.90 1.23
N GLU A 18 -23.36 -28.65 1.40
CA GLU A 18 -22.07 -28.09 1.80
C GLU A 18 -21.43 -27.23 0.69
N GLU A 19 -21.57 -27.61 -0.58
CA GLU A 19 -21.14 -26.79 -1.73
C GLU A 19 -21.86 -25.45 -1.75
N LYS A 20 -23.19 -25.45 -1.56
CA LYS A 20 -23.97 -24.21 -1.48
C LYS A 20 -23.53 -23.34 -0.30
N ARG A 21 -23.25 -23.93 0.87
CA ARG A 21 -22.72 -23.18 2.02
C ARG A 21 -21.34 -22.61 1.76
N TYR A 22 -20.48 -23.36 1.06
CA TYR A 22 -19.17 -22.89 0.65
C TYR A 22 -19.28 -21.67 -0.28
N GLU A 23 -20.14 -21.74 -1.30
CA GLU A 23 -20.37 -20.60 -2.22
C GLU A 23 -20.87 -19.35 -1.47
N ILE A 24 -21.79 -19.53 -0.52
CA ILE A 24 -22.29 -18.43 0.31
C ILE A 24 -21.13 -17.80 1.11
N ARG A 25 -20.32 -18.62 1.79
CA ARG A 25 -19.15 -18.13 2.57
C ARG A 25 -18.13 -17.42 1.68
N LEU A 26 -17.83 -17.98 0.51
CA LEU A 26 -16.88 -17.39 -0.43
C LEU A 26 -17.37 -16.02 -0.89
N THR A 27 -18.64 -15.94 -1.30
CA THR A 27 -19.25 -14.71 -1.80
C THR A 27 -19.31 -13.64 -0.70
N SER A 28 -19.77 -14.00 0.51
CA SER A 28 -19.83 -13.05 1.62
C SER A 28 -18.45 -12.58 2.08
N SER A 29 -17.47 -13.48 2.15
CA SER A 29 -16.08 -13.10 2.46
C SER A 29 -15.49 -12.19 1.38
N LEU A 30 -15.79 -12.44 0.09
CA LEU A 30 -15.35 -11.60 -1.01
C LEU A 30 -16.00 -10.21 -0.95
N ASP A 31 -17.29 -10.11 -0.65
CA ASP A 31 -17.98 -8.82 -0.50
C ASP A 31 -17.36 -7.97 0.61
N VAL A 32 -17.07 -8.58 1.77
CA VAL A 32 -16.35 -7.93 2.86
C VAL A 32 -14.96 -7.49 2.41
N ALA A 33 -14.19 -8.37 1.77
CA ALA A 33 -12.85 -8.04 1.29
C ALA A 33 -12.87 -6.85 0.31
N ARG A 34 -13.79 -6.86 -0.66
CA ARG A 34 -13.98 -5.77 -1.62
C ARG A 34 -14.33 -4.47 -0.93
N PHE A 35 -15.23 -4.49 0.05
CA PHE A 35 -15.56 -3.31 0.83
C PHE A 35 -14.32 -2.71 1.52
N LEU A 36 -13.56 -3.53 2.24
CA LEU A 36 -12.35 -3.06 2.92
C LEU A 36 -11.30 -2.51 1.95
N ILE A 37 -11.10 -3.16 0.80
CA ILE A 37 -10.19 -2.67 -0.25
C ILE A 37 -10.65 -1.30 -0.76
N MET A 38 -11.94 -1.13 -1.04
CA MET A 38 -12.49 0.15 -1.51
C MET A 38 -12.36 1.28 -0.50
N GLN A 39 -12.39 0.97 0.81
CA GLN A 39 -12.19 1.96 1.87
C GLN A 39 -10.71 2.13 2.26
N CYS A 40 -9.79 1.35 1.68
CA CYS A 40 -8.39 1.27 2.10
C CYS A 40 -8.23 0.89 3.59
N ASP A 41 -9.12 0.04 4.09
CA ASP A 41 -9.12 -0.39 5.49
C ASP A 41 -8.24 -1.62 5.73
N ALA A 42 -7.68 -1.69 6.93
CA ALA A 42 -6.93 -2.86 7.37
C ALA A 42 -7.85 -4.06 7.57
N PHE A 43 -7.43 -5.24 7.08
CA PHE A 43 -8.18 -6.48 7.23
C PHE A 43 -8.03 -7.08 8.63
N ARG A 44 -6.80 -7.06 9.15
CA ARG A 44 -6.38 -7.86 10.30
C ARG A 44 -6.40 -7.06 11.58
N GLY A 45 -6.71 -7.76 12.68
CA GLY A 45 -6.57 -7.26 14.04
C GLY A 45 -5.23 -7.69 14.65
N HIS A 46 -4.89 -7.11 15.80
CA HIS A 46 -3.73 -7.55 16.59
C HIS A 46 -3.92 -8.97 17.15
N ASP A 47 -5.14 -9.34 17.52
CA ASP A 47 -5.51 -10.68 17.96
C ASP A 47 -6.78 -11.14 17.25
N GLU A 48 -6.66 -12.15 16.39
CA GLU A 48 -7.79 -12.76 15.67
C GLU A 48 -8.33 -14.01 16.41
N SER A 49 -7.95 -14.25 17.67
CA SER A 49 -8.45 -15.38 18.47
C SER A 49 -9.97 -15.29 18.69
N SER A 50 -10.65 -16.42 18.85
CA SER A 50 -12.10 -16.43 19.13
C SER A 50 -12.47 -15.76 20.46
N THR A 51 -11.49 -15.60 21.36
CA THR A 51 -11.64 -14.94 22.66
C THR A 51 -11.37 -13.43 22.60
N SER A 52 -10.89 -12.93 21.46
CA SER A 52 -10.63 -11.50 21.29
C SER A 52 -11.94 -10.70 21.23
N LEU A 53 -11.96 -9.55 21.90
CA LEU A 53 -13.05 -8.57 21.81
C LEU A 53 -13.07 -7.85 20.45
N ASN A 54 -11.96 -7.88 19.72
CA ASN A 54 -11.84 -7.34 18.37
C ASN A 54 -10.90 -8.22 17.54
N LYS A 55 -11.50 -9.08 16.70
CA LYS A 55 -10.81 -10.07 15.86
C LYS A 55 -10.22 -9.48 14.58
N GLY A 56 -10.22 -8.16 14.43
CA GLY A 56 -9.86 -7.47 13.20
C GLY A 56 -11.04 -7.19 12.30
N THR A 57 -10.92 -6.11 11.52
CA THR A 57 -12.00 -5.53 10.72
C THR A 57 -12.68 -6.55 9.84
N PHE A 58 -11.93 -7.41 9.15
CA PHE A 58 -12.51 -8.44 8.26
C PHE A 58 -13.42 -9.40 9.01
N ARG A 59 -12.97 -9.92 10.15
CA ARG A 59 -13.74 -10.92 10.92
C ARG A 59 -14.94 -10.29 11.62
N GLU A 60 -14.77 -9.08 12.15
CA GLU A 60 -15.88 -8.32 12.72
C GLU A 60 -16.94 -7.97 11.67
N PHE A 61 -16.54 -7.63 10.44
CA PHE A 61 -17.49 -7.37 9.37
C PHE A 61 -18.23 -8.64 8.92
N VAL A 62 -17.54 -9.79 8.88
CA VAL A 62 -18.22 -11.07 8.60
C VAL A 62 -19.21 -11.42 9.71
N ASP A 63 -18.86 -11.22 10.98
CA ASP A 63 -19.80 -11.44 12.08
C ASP A 63 -20.99 -10.49 12.02
N TRP A 64 -20.76 -9.21 11.69
CA TRP A 64 -21.84 -8.27 11.41
C TRP A 64 -22.72 -8.75 10.23
N TYR A 65 -22.13 -9.28 9.16
CA TYR A 65 -22.88 -9.80 8.01
C TYR A 65 -23.75 -11.00 8.43
N LYS A 66 -23.22 -11.91 9.24
CA LYS A 66 -23.98 -13.04 9.82
C LYS A 66 -25.18 -12.55 10.64
N ASP A 67 -25.03 -11.48 11.41
CA ASP A 67 -26.13 -10.92 12.21
C ASP A 67 -27.24 -10.29 11.36
N LYS A 68 -26.95 -9.92 10.11
CA LYS A 68 -27.93 -9.31 9.19
C LYS A 68 -28.56 -10.28 8.22
N VAL A 69 -27.85 -11.34 7.83
CA VAL A 69 -28.29 -12.24 6.76
C VAL A 69 -28.28 -13.69 7.24
N GLU A 70 -29.48 -14.24 7.42
CA GLU A 70 -29.70 -15.58 8.00
C GLU A 70 -29.02 -16.69 7.21
N VAL A 71 -29.03 -16.64 5.87
CA VAL A 71 -28.37 -17.65 5.03
C VAL A 71 -26.85 -17.61 5.17
N VAL A 72 -26.27 -16.43 5.42
CA VAL A 72 -24.84 -16.28 5.71
C VAL A 72 -24.57 -16.86 7.11
N LYS A 73 -25.40 -16.53 8.10
CA LYS A 73 -25.29 -17.12 9.45
C LYS A 73 -25.32 -18.65 9.43
N ASP A 74 -26.32 -19.26 8.79
CA ASP A 74 -26.39 -20.73 8.65
C ASP A 74 -25.13 -21.29 7.99
N ALA A 75 -24.69 -20.65 6.89
CA ALA A 75 -23.52 -21.11 6.18
C ALA A 75 -22.29 -21.12 7.10
N TYR A 76 -22.00 -20.07 7.88
CA TYR A 76 -20.83 -20.04 8.78
C TYR A 76 -20.98 -20.92 10.02
N ASP A 77 -22.15 -20.95 10.66
CA ASP A 77 -22.34 -21.64 11.94
C ASP A 77 -22.53 -23.17 11.76
N ASN A 78 -23.18 -23.60 10.67
CA ASN A 78 -23.56 -25.01 10.46
C ASN A 78 -22.74 -25.74 9.38
N GLY A 79 -21.96 -25.04 8.55
CA GLY A 79 -21.11 -25.69 7.55
C GLY A 79 -19.78 -26.20 8.12
N SER A 80 -19.03 -26.98 7.34
CA SER A 80 -17.74 -27.58 7.74
C SER A 80 -16.75 -26.58 8.37
N LYS A 81 -16.12 -26.99 9.49
CA LYS A 81 -15.10 -26.19 10.22
C LYS A 81 -13.82 -25.96 9.41
N ASN A 82 -13.56 -26.77 8.39
CA ASN A 82 -12.32 -26.73 7.62
C ASN A 82 -12.35 -25.65 6.52
N CYS A 83 -13.51 -25.04 6.25
CA CYS A 83 -13.73 -24.13 5.12
C CYS A 83 -14.44 -22.84 5.55
N GLN A 84 -14.02 -22.23 6.66
CA GLN A 84 -14.70 -21.04 7.22
C GLN A 84 -14.46 -19.75 6.43
N MET A 85 -13.50 -19.69 5.49
CA MET A 85 -13.16 -18.47 4.73
C MET A 85 -12.67 -17.27 5.57
N LEU A 86 -12.20 -17.51 6.80
CA LEU A 86 -11.78 -16.46 7.75
C LEU A 86 -10.27 -16.34 7.93
N SER A 87 -9.48 -17.31 7.47
CA SER A 87 -8.05 -17.36 7.75
C SER A 87 -7.30 -16.24 7.02
N HIS A 88 -6.17 -15.82 7.59
CA HIS A 88 -5.33 -14.79 7.00
C HIS A 88 -4.78 -15.18 5.60
N HIS A 89 -4.62 -16.47 5.32
CA HIS A 89 -4.26 -16.95 3.98
C HIS A 89 -5.39 -16.68 2.98
N ILE A 90 -6.63 -17.00 3.34
CA ILE A 90 -7.80 -16.76 2.49
C ILE A 90 -8.01 -15.26 2.27
N GLN A 91 -7.84 -14.43 3.30
CA GLN A 91 -7.90 -12.97 3.15
C GLN A 91 -6.89 -12.47 2.10
N LYS A 92 -5.65 -13.01 2.11
CA LYS A 92 -4.63 -12.69 1.10
C LYS A 92 -5.01 -13.18 -0.29
N ASP A 93 -5.56 -14.39 -0.40
CA ASP A 93 -5.99 -14.96 -1.68
C ASP A 93 -7.13 -14.15 -2.30
N LEU A 94 -8.12 -13.74 -1.50
CA LEU A 94 -9.21 -12.86 -1.93
C LEU A 94 -8.68 -11.49 -2.39
N THR A 95 -7.75 -10.91 -1.62
CA THR A 95 -7.12 -9.63 -1.97
C THR A 95 -6.34 -9.75 -3.28
N LYS A 96 -5.58 -10.84 -3.45
CA LYS A 96 -4.82 -11.10 -4.66
C LYS A 96 -5.74 -11.26 -5.87
N ALA A 97 -6.82 -12.04 -5.75
CA ALA A 97 -7.80 -12.20 -6.83
C ALA A 97 -8.43 -10.85 -7.23
N CYS A 98 -8.80 -10.01 -6.24
CA CYS A 98 -9.30 -8.66 -6.52
C CYS A 98 -8.25 -7.80 -7.26
N ALA A 99 -6.99 -7.86 -6.83
CA ALA A 99 -5.90 -7.13 -7.45
C ALA A 99 -5.63 -7.60 -8.89
N GLU A 100 -5.69 -8.91 -9.15
CA GLU A 100 -5.53 -9.49 -10.49
C GLU A 100 -6.63 -9.02 -11.45
N GLU A 101 -7.89 -8.99 -11.01
CA GLU A 101 -9.01 -8.49 -11.81
C GLU A 101 -8.90 -6.98 -12.10
N VAL A 102 -8.58 -6.16 -11.09
CA VAL A 102 -8.36 -4.72 -11.26
C VAL A 102 -7.20 -4.47 -12.23
N MET A 103 -6.12 -5.24 -12.09
CA MET A 103 -4.97 -5.15 -12.97
C MET A 103 -5.32 -5.58 -14.40
N ALA A 104 -6.12 -6.62 -14.57
CA ALA A 104 -6.56 -7.08 -15.89
C ALA A 104 -7.34 -5.99 -16.63
N VAL A 105 -8.28 -5.32 -15.94
CA VAL A 105 -9.02 -4.18 -16.48
C VAL A 105 -8.09 -3.02 -16.82
N ALA A 106 -7.20 -2.63 -15.90
CA ALA A 106 -6.25 -1.55 -16.14
C ALA A 106 -5.32 -1.83 -17.35
N MET A 107 -4.88 -3.08 -17.51
CA MET A 107 -4.02 -3.47 -18.62
C MET A 107 -4.78 -3.56 -19.94
N ASP A 108 -6.07 -3.89 -19.93
CA ASP A 108 -6.93 -3.84 -21.12
C ASP A 108 -7.15 -2.38 -21.60
N GLU A 109 -7.33 -1.45 -20.66
CA GLU A 109 -7.40 0.00 -20.96
C GLU A 109 -6.09 0.52 -21.59
N ILE A 110 -4.93 -0.03 -21.22
CA ILE A 110 -3.62 0.38 -21.77
C ILE A 110 -3.30 -0.35 -23.08
N ARG A 111 -3.86 -1.54 -23.30
CA ARG A 111 -3.44 -2.47 -24.36
C ARG A 111 -3.43 -1.78 -25.73
N GLY A 112 -2.30 -1.90 -26.43
CA GLY A 112 -2.10 -1.32 -27.76
C GLY A 112 -1.90 0.20 -27.78
N ARG A 113 -2.00 0.89 -26.63
CA ARG A 113 -1.79 2.33 -26.51
C ARG A 113 -0.34 2.65 -26.16
N LYS A 114 0.08 3.86 -26.53
CA LYS A 114 1.36 4.43 -26.10
C LYS A 114 1.17 4.99 -24.69
N PHE A 115 2.19 4.84 -23.85
CA PHE A 115 2.12 5.26 -22.45
C PHE A 115 3.44 5.87 -21.99
N SER A 116 3.40 6.56 -20.86
CA SER A 116 4.56 7.03 -20.11
C SER A 116 4.63 6.28 -18.79
N VAL A 117 5.83 6.11 -18.25
CA VAL A 117 6.06 5.53 -16.93
C VAL A 117 6.36 6.63 -15.93
N LEU A 118 5.77 6.56 -14.75
CA LEU A 118 6.13 7.34 -13.58
C LEU A 118 6.72 6.37 -12.55
N ILE A 119 7.91 6.66 -12.07
CA ILE A 119 8.64 5.82 -11.13
C ILE A 119 9.03 6.65 -9.92
N ASP A 120 8.85 6.07 -8.75
CA ASP A 120 9.34 6.62 -7.50
C ASP A 120 10.05 5.54 -6.70
N GLU A 121 11.16 5.92 -6.06
CA GLU A 121 11.98 5.04 -5.24
C GLU A 121 11.86 5.46 -3.78
N SER A 122 11.54 4.51 -2.90
CA SER A 122 11.49 4.76 -1.46
C SER A 122 12.05 3.58 -0.69
N ARG A 123 12.64 3.89 0.46
CA ARG A 123 13.13 2.88 1.41
C ARG A 123 12.03 2.54 2.41
N ASP A 124 11.74 1.24 2.54
CA ASP A 124 10.75 0.76 3.51
C ASP A 124 11.32 0.65 4.93
N VAL A 125 10.43 0.32 5.89
CA VAL A 125 10.78 0.16 7.32
C VAL A 125 11.80 -0.95 7.58
N SER A 126 11.95 -1.90 6.65
CA SER A 126 12.95 -2.97 6.68
C SER A 126 14.23 -2.57 5.96
N ILE A 127 14.42 -1.28 5.65
CA ILE A 127 15.61 -0.74 4.99
C ILE A 127 15.76 -1.23 3.54
N LYS A 128 14.70 -1.79 2.95
CA LYS A 128 14.71 -2.27 1.58
C LYS A 128 14.25 -1.18 0.63
N GLU A 129 14.95 -1.04 -0.49
CA GLU A 129 14.59 -0.11 -1.55
C GLU A 129 13.44 -0.71 -2.36
N GLN A 130 12.41 0.10 -2.60
CA GLN A 130 11.18 -0.27 -3.27
C GLN A 130 10.94 0.72 -4.42
N MET A 131 10.60 0.19 -5.59
CA MET A 131 10.26 0.97 -6.76
C MET A 131 8.77 0.86 -7.04
N ALA A 132 8.06 1.98 -6.91
CA ALA A 132 6.66 2.08 -7.32
C ALA A 132 6.59 2.44 -8.79
N MET A 133 5.73 1.76 -9.55
CA MET A 133 5.53 2.02 -10.97
C MET A 133 4.07 2.37 -11.26
N ILE A 134 3.87 3.50 -11.93
CA ILE A 134 2.57 3.98 -12.43
C ILE A 134 2.69 4.17 -13.94
N LEU A 135 1.67 3.76 -14.68
CA LEU A 135 1.56 4.01 -16.12
C LEU A 135 0.57 5.14 -16.37
N ARG A 136 0.99 6.10 -17.19
CA ARG A 136 0.20 7.27 -17.59
C ARG A 136 -0.06 7.22 -19.09
N PHE A 137 -1.32 7.29 -19.50
CA PHE A 137 -1.71 7.20 -20.90
C PHE A 137 -2.93 8.06 -21.20
N VAL A 138 -3.30 8.17 -22.47
CA VAL A 138 -4.48 8.91 -22.92
C VAL A 138 -5.52 7.89 -23.41
N ASN A 139 -6.74 7.98 -22.91
CA ASN A 139 -7.84 7.12 -23.36
C ASN A 139 -8.46 7.64 -24.67
N ASP A 140 -9.44 6.91 -25.20
CA ASP A 140 -10.06 7.23 -26.49
C ASP A 140 -10.89 8.54 -26.46
N GLU A 141 -11.22 9.03 -25.27
CA GLU A 141 -11.88 10.32 -25.03
C GLU A 141 -10.88 11.49 -24.94
N GLY A 142 -9.57 11.22 -25.08
CA GLY A 142 -8.53 12.24 -24.92
C GLY A 142 -8.21 12.59 -23.45
N LYS A 143 -8.74 11.83 -22.48
CA LYS A 143 -8.48 12.03 -21.05
C LYS A 143 -7.19 11.33 -20.64
N VAL A 144 -6.40 12.00 -19.81
CA VAL A 144 -5.20 11.44 -19.21
C VAL A 144 -5.60 10.54 -18.05
N LEU A 145 -5.18 9.29 -18.09
CA LEU A 145 -5.41 8.29 -17.05
C LEU A 145 -4.07 7.81 -16.48
N GLU A 146 -4.10 7.48 -15.19
CA GLU A 146 -2.98 6.91 -14.46
C GLU A 146 -3.42 5.59 -13.82
N ARG A 147 -2.58 4.57 -13.94
CA ARG A 147 -2.81 3.23 -13.39
C ARG A 147 -1.58 2.78 -12.63
N PHE A 148 -1.75 2.54 -11.34
CA PHE A 148 -0.73 1.94 -10.51
C PHE A 148 -0.54 0.48 -10.93
N VAL A 149 0.69 0.08 -11.21
CA VAL A 149 1.03 -1.28 -11.64
C VAL A 149 1.50 -2.12 -10.46
N GLY A 150 2.30 -1.53 -9.58
CA GLY A 150 2.80 -2.25 -8.43
C GLY A 150 4.03 -1.61 -7.82
N ILE A 151 4.52 -2.30 -6.79
CA ILE A 151 5.79 -2.02 -6.14
C ILE A 151 6.69 -3.23 -6.35
N GLN A 152 7.92 -2.99 -6.79
CA GLN A 152 8.94 -4.00 -6.97
C GLN A 152 10.10 -3.72 -6.01
N HIS A 153 10.47 -4.73 -5.24
CA HIS A 153 11.68 -4.65 -4.44
C HIS A 153 12.92 -4.68 -5.35
N ILE A 154 13.86 -3.78 -5.07
CA ILE A 154 15.13 -3.69 -5.78
C ILE A 154 16.27 -3.90 -4.78
N GLU A 155 17.08 -4.92 -5.02
CA GLU A 155 18.22 -5.26 -4.15
C GLU A 155 19.35 -4.23 -4.25
N ARG A 156 19.52 -3.62 -5.42
CA ARG A 156 20.58 -2.64 -5.70
C ARG A 156 20.02 -1.50 -6.55
N CYS A 157 20.12 -0.27 -6.08
CA CYS A 157 19.70 0.92 -6.84
C CYS A 157 20.74 1.33 -7.90
N THR A 158 21.24 0.39 -8.70
CA THR A 158 22.03 0.75 -9.88
C THR A 158 21.09 1.02 -11.05
N ALA A 159 21.49 1.88 -11.99
CA ALA A 159 20.66 2.17 -13.16
C ALA A 159 20.28 0.92 -13.98
N VAL A 160 21.19 -0.06 -14.06
CA VAL A 160 20.93 -1.33 -14.75
C VAL A 160 19.84 -2.12 -14.03
N ALA A 161 19.96 -2.30 -12.72
CA ALA A 161 18.97 -3.03 -11.93
C ALA A 161 17.60 -2.33 -11.93
N LEU A 162 17.57 -1.00 -11.91
CA LEU A 162 16.34 -0.20 -12.03
C LEU A 162 15.68 -0.38 -13.40
N LYS A 163 16.47 -0.34 -14.48
CA LYS A 163 15.96 -0.62 -15.82
C LYS A 163 15.45 -2.05 -15.94
N GLU A 164 16.18 -3.04 -15.43
CA GLU A 164 15.76 -4.45 -15.46
C GLU A 164 14.46 -4.65 -14.69
N ALA A 165 14.31 -4.03 -13.51
CA ALA A 165 13.09 -4.05 -12.74
C ALA A 165 11.92 -3.43 -13.53
N LEU A 166 12.12 -2.25 -14.13
CA LEU A 166 11.12 -1.57 -14.96
C LEU A 166 10.69 -2.45 -16.14
N VAL A 167 11.65 -2.93 -16.92
CA VAL A 167 11.38 -3.78 -18.08
C VAL A 167 10.72 -5.09 -17.66
N GLY A 168 11.16 -5.69 -16.55
CA GLY A 168 10.56 -6.89 -15.97
C GLY A 168 9.08 -6.69 -15.62
N MET A 169 8.74 -5.57 -14.98
CA MET A 169 7.34 -5.23 -14.66
C MET A 169 6.51 -4.94 -15.92
N LEU A 170 7.09 -4.34 -16.97
CA LEU A 170 6.36 -4.19 -18.24
C LEU A 170 6.11 -5.55 -18.90
N CYS A 171 7.13 -6.40 -18.94
CA CYS A 171 7.06 -7.73 -19.54
C CYS A 171 6.06 -8.66 -18.83
N SER A 172 5.95 -8.60 -17.49
CA SER A 172 4.96 -9.39 -16.74
C SER A 172 3.51 -9.07 -17.14
N HIS A 173 3.28 -7.85 -17.64
CA HIS A 173 1.99 -7.39 -18.15
C HIS A 173 1.91 -7.36 -19.68
N LYS A 174 2.86 -8.00 -20.37
CA LYS A 174 2.93 -8.07 -21.84
C LYS A 174 3.00 -6.70 -22.52
N LEU A 175 3.57 -5.70 -21.83
CA LEU A 175 3.84 -4.38 -22.38
C LEU A 175 5.27 -4.33 -22.91
N SER A 176 5.44 -3.65 -24.05
CA SER A 176 6.74 -3.47 -24.68
C SER A 176 7.29 -2.08 -24.41
N ILE A 177 8.60 -1.99 -24.16
CA ILE A 177 9.32 -0.72 -24.05
C ILE A 177 9.18 0.14 -25.33
N SER A 178 8.93 -0.47 -26.49
CA SER A 178 8.71 0.22 -27.76
C SER A 178 7.46 1.13 -27.76
N MET A 179 6.50 0.86 -26.87
CA MET A 179 5.28 1.66 -26.70
C MET A 179 5.45 2.83 -25.73
N LEU A 180 6.58 2.87 -25.01
CA LEU A 180 6.90 3.93 -24.05
C LEU A 180 7.14 5.27 -24.79
N ARG A 181 6.59 6.36 -24.28
CA ARG A 181 6.75 7.72 -24.83
C ARG A 181 7.23 8.74 -23.81
N GLY A 182 7.21 8.40 -22.54
CA GLY A 182 7.75 9.25 -21.49
C GLY A 182 8.25 8.44 -20.31
N GLN A 183 9.23 9.00 -19.61
CA GLN A 183 9.81 8.44 -18.40
C GLN A 183 9.95 9.56 -17.36
N GLY A 184 9.15 9.47 -16.30
CA GLY A 184 9.05 10.47 -15.25
C GLY A 184 9.55 9.92 -13.93
N TYR A 185 10.63 10.49 -13.41
CA TYR A 185 11.20 10.14 -12.11
C TYR A 185 12.12 11.27 -11.61
N ASP A 186 12.67 11.10 -10.41
CA ASP A 186 13.52 12.10 -9.76
C ASP A 186 14.84 12.35 -10.51
N GLY A 187 15.64 13.25 -9.95
CA GLY A 187 16.92 13.68 -10.48
C GLY A 187 18.10 12.86 -9.96
N ALA A 188 17.87 11.74 -9.28
CA ALA A 188 18.94 10.95 -8.70
C ALA A 188 19.96 10.53 -9.77
N SER A 189 21.23 10.40 -9.38
CA SER A 189 22.33 10.14 -10.33
C SER A 189 22.10 8.88 -11.16
N ASN A 190 21.55 7.83 -10.56
CA ASN A 190 21.21 6.58 -11.26
C ASN A 190 20.01 6.73 -12.20
N MET A 191 19.14 7.73 -11.99
CA MET A 191 17.95 7.98 -12.79
C MET A 191 18.22 8.94 -13.95
N ARG A 192 18.89 10.06 -13.68
CA ARG A 192 19.10 11.18 -14.64
C ARG A 192 20.56 11.35 -15.12
N GLY A 193 21.53 10.70 -14.52
CA GLY A 193 22.98 10.93 -14.77
C GLY A 193 23.40 10.95 -16.25
N GLU A 194 24.52 11.58 -16.57
CA GLU A 194 24.96 11.74 -17.97
C GLU A 194 25.35 10.40 -18.64
N PHE A 195 25.85 9.47 -17.83
CA PHE A 195 26.32 8.16 -18.23
C PHE A 195 25.69 7.08 -17.35
N ASN A 196 25.33 5.95 -17.96
CA ASN A 196 24.83 4.76 -17.25
C ASN A 196 23.68 5.06 -16.27
N CYS A 197 22.75 5.93 -16.65
CA CYS A 197 21.52 6.18 -15.90
C CYS A 197 20.31 5.53 -16.58
N VAL A 198 19.22 5.32 -15.83
CA VAL A 198 17.97 4.75 -16.35
C VAL A 198 17.48 5.56 -17.55
N GLN A 199 17.55 6.90 -17.49
CA GLN A 199 17.13 7.76 -18.58
C GLN A 199 17.85 7.45 -19.89
N LYS A 200 19.18 7.32 -19.84
CA LYS A 200 20.01 7.09 -21.01
C LYS A 200 19.78 5.67 -21.53
N LEU A 201 19.80 4.69 -20.63
CA LEU A 201 19.66 3.28 -20.98
C LEU A 201 18.30 2.95 -21.62
N ILE A 202 17.22 3.66 -21.26
CA ILE A 202 15.92 3.53 -21.93
C ILE A 202 15.91 4.29 -23.25
N ARG A 203 16.47 5.50 -23.31
CA ARG A 203 16.53 6.30 -24.55
C ARG A 203 17.37 5.64 -25.65
N ASP A 204 18.41 4.91 -25.27
CA ASP A 204 19.24 4.14 -26.19
C ASP A 204 18.44 2.99 -26.85
N GLU A 205 17.44 2.42 -26.15
CA GLU A 205 16.54 1.38 -26.70
C GLU A 205 15.30 1.96 -27.40
N ASN A 206 14.75 3.06 -26.88
CA ASN A 206 13.60 3.76 -27.42
C ASN A 206 13.84 5.28 -27.41
N PRO A 207 14.31 5.84 -28.54
CA PRO A 207 14.58 7.28 -28.65
C PRO A 207 13.37 8.19 -28.43
N TYR A 208 12.15 7.65 -28.47
CA TYR A 208 10.90 8.40 -28.26
C TYR A 208 10.44 8.43 -26.80
N ALA A 209 11.14 7.78 -25.87
CA ALA A 209 10.83 7.82 -24.45
C ALA A 209 11.45 9.07 -23.79
N PHE A 210 10.71 10.18 -23.77
CA PHE A 210 11.23 11.45 -23.27
C PHE A 210 11.29 11.51 -21.75
N TYR A 211 12.43 11.94 -21.22
CA TYR A 211 12.61 12.15 -19.78
C TYR A 211 11.93 13.43 -19.30
N VAL A 212 11.19 13.31 -18.20
CA VAL A 212 10.63 14.44 -17.46
C VAL A 212 11.10 14.33 -16.01
N HIS A 213 11.79 15.37 -15.54
CA HIS A 213 12.21 15.45 -14.15
C HIS A 213 11.01 15.72 -13.24
N CYS A 214 10.93 15.00 -12.12
CA CYS A 214 9.88 15.20 -11.13
C CYS A 214 9.79 16.66 -10.66
N PHE A 215 8.69 17.35 -10.97
CA PHE A 215 8.49 18.75 -10.59
C PHE A 215 8.40 18.96 -9.07
N ALA A 216 7.86 17.98 -8.33
CA ALA A 216 7.83 18.04 -6.87
C ALA A 216 9.25 18.04 -6.29
N HIS A 217 10.11 17.15 -6.79
CA HIS A 217 11.51 17.11 -6.39
C HIS A 217 12.26 18.38 -6.82
N GLN A 218 11.98 18.93 -8.02
CA GLN A 218 12.56 20.23 -8.42
C GLN A 218 12.15 21.37 -7.49
N LEU A 219 10.87 21.45 -7.14
CA LEU A 219 10.38 22.47 -6.21
C LEU A 219 11.04 22.30 -4.83
N GLN A 220 11.14 21.07 -4.34
CA GLN A 220 11.82 20.77 -3.08
C GLN A 220 13.29 21.23 -3.10
N LEU A 221 14.04 20.93 -4.17
CA LEU A 221 15.42 21.37 -4.31
C LEU A 221 15.56 22.90 -4.29
N VAL A 222 14.63 23.63 -4.92
CA VAL A 222 14.59 25.09 -4.87
C VAL A 222 14.33 25.58 -3.43
N VAL A 223 13.34 25.00 -2.74
CA VAL A 223 13.00 25.36 -1.36
C VAL A 223 14.19 25.13 -0.43
N VAL A 224 14.87 23.98 -0.55
CA VAL A 224 16.08 23.66 0.23
C VAL A 224 17.18 24.69 -0.06
N THR A 225 17.45 24.99 -1.33
CA THR A 225 18.49 25.94 -1.73
C THR A 225 18.23 27.35 -1.20
N VAL A 226 16.99 27.83 -1.29
CA VAL A 226 16.61 29.17 -0.78
C VAL A 226 16.71 29.21 0.74
N SER A 227 16.29 28.14 1.41
CA SER A 227 16.34 28.03 2.88
C SER A 227 17.78 28.05 3.40
N THR A 228 18.71 27.35 2.73
CA THR A 228 20.14 27.33 3.10
C THR A 228 20.86 28.62 2.75
N SER A 229 20.37 29.38 1.77
CA SER A 229 20.91 30.68 1.39
C SER A 229 20.56 31.81 2.37
N THR A 230 19.56 31.60 3.24
CA THR A 230 19.13 32.57 4.26
C THR A 230 19.70 32.18 5.62
N PRO A 231 20.65 32.93 6.22
CA PRO A 231 21.35 32.50 7.43
C PRO A 231 20.42 32.14 8.60
N ALA A 232 19.40 32.96 8.88
CA ALA A 232 18.46 32.69 9.98
C ALA A 232 17.71 31.35 9.81
N ILE A 233 17.28 31.05 8.58
CA ILE A 233 16.56 29.82 8.24
C ILE A 233 17.52 28.64 8.24
N ALA A 234 18.72 28.80 7.69
CA ALA A 234 19.78 27.80 7.72
C ALA A 234 20.15 27.42 9.17
N TYR A 235 20.31 28.40 10.06
CA TYR A 235 20.56 28.14 11.48
C TYR A 235 19.42 27.34 12.10
N PHE A 236 18.17 27.74 11.87
CA PHE A 236 17.01 27.00 12.37
C PHE A 236 17.05 25.52 11.92
N PHE A 237 17.20 25.25 10.62
CA PHE A 237 17.26 23.89 10.09
C PHE A 237 18.53 23.11 10.47
N ASN A 238 19.59 23.77 10.94
CA ASN A 238 20.75 23.11 11.52
C ASN A 238 20.54 22.75 13.00
N TYR A 239 19.91 23.65 13.78
CA TYR A 239 19.68 23.43 15.21
C TYR A 239 18.62 22.37 15.48
N VAL A 240 17.56 22.29 14.67
CA VAL A 240 16.47 21.32 14.86
C VAL A 240 17.01 19.87 14.84
N PRO A 241 17.75 19.40 13.82
CA PRO A 241 18.41 18.10 13.83
C PRO A 241 19.34 17.90 15.02
N LEU A 242 20.13 18.92 15.40
CA LEU A 242 21.06 18.83 16.52
C LEU A 242 20.32 18.57 17.84
N ILE A 243 19.22 19.29 18.10
CA ILE A 243 18.37 19.10 19.27
C ILE A 243 17.75 17.70 19.24
N VAL A 244 17.12 17.32 18.11
CA VAL A 244 16.48 16.01 17.95
C VAL A 244 17.47 14.88 18.18
N ASN A 245 18.66 14.94 17.57
CA ASN A 245 19.71 13.94 17.72
C ASN A 245 20.24 13.90 19.17
N THR A 246 20.45 15.05 19.79
CA THR A 246 20.94 15.13 21.19
C THR A 246 19.94 14.51 22.15
N VAL A 247 18.65 14.80 22.00
CA VAL A 247 17.59 14.25 22.84
C VAL A 247 17.40 12.76 22.55
N ALA A 248 17.30 12.36 21.28
CA ALA A 248 17.06 10.98 20.87
C ALA A 248 18.23 10.04 21.18
N ALA A 249 19.46 10.54 21.31
CA ALA A 249 20.63 9.75 21.68
C ALA A 249 20.62 9.27 23.15
N SER A 250 19.72 9.77 23.99
CA SER A 250 19.60 9.33 25.39
C SER A 250 18.17 9.02 25.76
N CYS A 251 17.93 7.79 26.23
CA CYS A 251 16.64 7.39 26.78
C CYS A 251 16.21 8.29 27.94
N ILE A 252 17.14 8.74 28.79
CA ILE A 252 16.85 9.63 29.92
C ILE A 252 16.34 10.99 29.41
N ARG A 253 17.04 11.62 28.46
CA ARG A 253 16.63 12.92 27.91
C ARG A 253 15.31 12.82 27.15
N LYS A 254 15.12 11.76 26.37
CA LYS A 254 13.86 11.49 25.68
C LYS A 254 12.70 11.35 26.66
N ASN A 255 12.87 10.54 27.71
CA ASN A 255 11.83 10.31 28.71
C ASN A 255 11.51 11.59 29.49
N ALA A 256 12.52 12.39 29.84
CA ALA A 256 12.32 13.68 30.51
C ALA A 256 11.53 14.67 29.64
N LEU A 257 11.79 14.70 28.32
CA LEU A 257 11.03 15.54 27.39
C LEU A 257 9.57 15.08 27.27
N LEU A 258 9.34 13.77 27.14
CA LEU A 258 7.99 13.19 27.06
C LEU A 258 7.19 13.43 28.34
N ALA A 259 7.81 13.27 29.51
CA ALA A 259 7.17 13.56 30.79
C ALA A 259 6.73 15.03 30.88
N ARG A 260 7.61 15.96 30.48
CA ARG A 260 7.27 17.39 30.48
C ARG A 260 6.18 17.74 29.47
N GLN A 261 6.18 17.09 28.30
CA GLN A 261 5.11 17.23 27.30
C GLN A 261 3.78 16.72 27.85
N HIS A 262 3.79 15.60 28.56
CA HIS A 262 2.61 15.04 29.23
C HIS A 262 2.04 16.02 30.27
N ASP A 263 2.89 16.59 31.13
CA ASP A 263 2.46 17.56 32.14
C ASP A 263 1.82 18.81 31.51
N MET A 264 2.42 19.34 30.44
CA MET A 264 1.85 20.48 29.70
C MET A 264 0.50 20.15 29.05
N LEU A 265 0.33 18.93 28.53
CA LEU A 265 -0.94 18.51 27.96
C LEU A 265 -2.02 18.37 29.03
N LEU A 266 -1.68 17.83 30.20
CA LEU A 266 -2.59 17.77 31.34
C LEU A 266 -3.05 19.17 31.77
N GLU A 267 -2.13 20.11 31.94
CA GLU A 267 -2.46 21.49 32.31
C GLU A 267 -3.41 22.16 31.30
N LYS A 268 -3.18 21.95 30.01
CA LYS A 268 -4.07 22.47 28.95
C LYS A 268 -5.44 21.80 28.91
N VAL A 269 -5.53 20.51 29.27
CA VAL A 269 -6.81 19.81 29.42
C VAL A 269 -7.57 20.38 30.61
N GLU A 270 -6.89 20.56 31.75
CA GLU A 270 -7.48 21.11 32.97
C GLU A 270 -8.00 22.54 32.79
N ASN A 271 -7.26 23.36 32.01
CA ASN A 271 -7.66 24.72 31.66
C ASN A 271 -8.72 24.78 30.54
N GLY A 272 -9.13 23.64 29.98
CA GLY A 272 -10.12 23.57 28.90
C GLY A 272 -9.63 24.09 27.55
N GLU A 273 -8.32 24.27 27.37
CA GLU A 273 -7.71 24.74 26.12
C GLU A 273 -7.69 23.65 25.03
N ILE A 274 -7.66 22.38 25.45
CA ILE A 274 -7.66 21.23 24.53
C ILE A 274 -8.69 20.17 24.96
N LEU A 275 -9.36 19.59 23.97
CA LEU A 275 -10.35 18.53 24.18
C LEU A 275 -9.67 17.16 24.30
N THR A 276 -10.21 16.31 25.18
CA THR A 276 -9.80 14.91 25.29
C THR A 276 -10.58 14.05 24.28
N GLY A 277 -9.93 13.09 23.63
CA GLY A 277 -10.57 12.18 22.69
C GLY A 277 -9.66 11.04 22.26
N ARG A 278 -10.22 9.88 21.86
CA ARG A 278 -9.42 8.74 21.38
C ARG A 278 -8.68 9.13 20.10
N GLY A 279 -7.36 8.97 20.11
CA GLY A 279 -6.49 9.33 18.98
C GLY A 279 -6.02 10.78 18.97
N LEU A 280 -6.52 11.64 19.89
CA LEU A 280 -6.04 13.01 20.06
C LEU A 280 -4.92 13.05 21.11
N ASN A 281 -3.88 13.86 20.86
CA ASN A 281 -2.77 14.11 21.80
C ASN A 281 -1.96 12.85 22.20
N GLN A 282 -1.81 11.87 21.29
CA GLN A 282 -1.00 10.66 21.51
C GLN A 282 0.48 10.98 21.71
N GLU A 283 1.20 10.08 22.38
CA GLU A 283 2.66 10.14 22.48
C GLU A 283 3.30 10.23 21.10
N SER A 284 3.81 11.41 20.76
CA SER A 284 4.56 11.65 19.54
C SER A 284 6.01 11.21 19.75
N SER A 285 6.52 10.32 18.90
CA SER A 285 7.98 10.15 18.82
C SER A 285 8.61 11.35 18.11
N LEU A 286 9.77 11.82 18.55
CA LEU A 286 10.57 12.76 17.78
C LEU A 286 10.94 12.10 16.45
N ALA A 287 10.31 12.54 15.36
CA ALA A 287 10.67 12.11 14.02
C ALA A 287 12.14 12.49 13.80
N ARG A 288 12.97 11.50 13.50
CA ARG A 288 14.34 11.81 13.07
C ARG A 288 14.24 12.62 11.78
N PRO A 289 15.08 13.65 11.59
CA PRO A 289 15.24 14.25 10.28
C PRO A 289 15.57 13.12 9.30
N GLY A 290 14.68 12.87 8.35
CA GLY A 290 15.02 12.05 7.19
C GLY A 290 15.82 12.93 6.25
N ASP A 291 16.98 12.44 5.79
CA ASP A 291 17.62 13.05 4.64
C ASP A 291 16.63 12.96 3.48
N THR A 292 16.28 14.12 2.92
CA THR A 292 15.58 14.16 1.64
C THR A 292 16.62 13.82 0.60
N ARG A 293 16.61 12.57 0.12
CA ARG A 293 17.31 12.20 -1.11
C ARG A 293 16.80 13.07 -2.25
#